data_AF-A0A0A2N0A3-F1
#
_entry.id   AF-A0A0A2N0A3-F1
#
_cell.length_a   1.000
_cell.length_b   1.000
_cell.length_c   1.000
_cell.angle_alpha   90.00
_cell.angle_beta   90.00
_cell.angle_gamma   90.00
#
_symmetry.space_group_name_H-M   'P 1'
#
loop_
_entity.id
_entity.type
_entity.pdbx_description
1 polymer ?
#
loop_
_entity_poly.entity_id
_entity_poly.type
_entity_poly.pdbx_seq_one_letter_code
_entity_poly.pdbx_strand_id
1 'polypeptide(L)'
;MSNKAKILLVYTGGTIGMVKDPETGVLKAFNFDELLHNIPELRLLDCLIETFSFNEPIDSSNMNPEKWVAIAEAIQENYDAFDGFVVLHGSDTMSYSASALSFMLENLAKPVIFTGSQLPIGDLRTDAKENLITAIQVASLQNKNKPVITEVGLYFEYKLYRGNRTTKISAEHFNAFASPNYPELAESGVDLKVNSDLLLKKGVGKKLKVNKGFDDNVAVVKMFPGINESVLNAILQIPNLKGVVLETYGSGNAPTEDWFISILKKAIKKGLHVVNVTQCSGGSVNMGKYETGMHLKKIGVISGHDITTEAAVSKLMYLLGQNVSPSVFKTIFETSLRGELT
;
A
#
# COMPACT_ATOMS: atom_id res chain seq x y z
N MET A 1 11.26 32.90 -14.26
CA MET A 1 12.09 31.71 -14.02
C MET A 1 11.13 30.56 -13.82
N SER A 2 11.23 29.49 -14.61
CA SER A 2 10.44 28.27 -14.38
C SER A 2 10.81 27.74 -12.99
N ASN A 3 9.87 27.71 -12.06
CA ASN A 3 10.09 27.15 -10.74
C ASN A 3 10.04 25.63 -10.90
N LYS A 4 11.19 25.00 -11.15
CA LYS A 4 11.28 23.54 -11.31
C LYS A 4 10.73 22.84 -10.07
N ALA A 5 9.95 21.79 -10.26
CA ALA A 5 9.45 20.99 -9.14
C ALA A 5 10.61 20.42 -8.32
N LYS A 6 10.51 20.44 -7.00
CA LYS A 6 11.52 19.84 -6.10
C LYS A 6 11.03 18.50 -5.56
N ILE A 7 11.74 17.41 -5.84
CA ILE A 7 11.37 16.04 -5.46
C ILE A 7 12.34 15.50 -4.41
N LEU A 8 11.79 14.92 -3.34
CA LEU A 8 12.56 14.19 -2.34
C LEU A 8 12.52 12.69 -2.64
N LEU A 9 13.69 12.09 -2.83
CA LEU A 9 13.87 10.65 -2.89
C LEU A 9 14.09 10.12 -1.47
N VAL A 10 13.12 9.40 -0.94
CA VAL A 10 13.18 8.76 0.38
C VAL A 10 13.64 7.32 0.18
N TYR A 11 14.91 7.04 0.44
CA TYR A 11 15.48 5.69 0.36
C TYR A 11 15.26 4.94 1.67
N THR A 12 14.28 4.03 1.68
CA THR A 12 13.97 3.20 2.85
C THR A 12 14.76 1.89 2.86
N GLY A 13 15.30 1.48 1.71
CA GLY A 13 15.98 0.20 1.52
C GLY A 13 15.51 -0.53 0.26
N GLY A 14 15.71 -1.84 0.23
CA GLY A 14 15.37 -2.70 -0.91
C GLY A 14 16.43 -2.77 -2.01
N THR A 15 16.19 -3.71 -2.93
CA THR A 15 17.10 -4.13 -4.00
C THR A 15 17.56 -2.98 -4.89
N ILE A 16 16.72 -1.97 -5.12
CA ILE A 16 17.02 -0.80 -5.96
C ILE A 16 18.24 -0.02 -5.48
N GLY A 17 18.49 -0.01 -4.17
CA GLY A 17 19.66 0.62 -3.58
C GLY A 17 20.78 -0.35 -3.29
N MET A 18 20.87 -1.48 -3.99
CA MET A 18 21.96 -2.44 -3.83
C MET A 18 22.85 -2.48 -5.06
N VAL A 19 24.15 -2.61 -4.84
CA VAL A 19 25.14 -2.86 -5.89
C VAL A 19 25.93 -4.10 -5.53
N LYS A 20 26.17 -4.94 -6.55
CA LYS A 20 26.99 -6.13 -6.39
C LYS A 20 28.46 -5.74 -6.34
N ASP A 21 29.12 -6.11 -5.25
CA ASP A 21 30.55 -5.97 -5.09
C ASP A 21 31.27 -6.83 -6.16
N PRO A 22 32.12 -6.25 -7.03
CA PRO A 22 32.72 -6.98 -8.14
C PRO A 22 33.67 -8.11 -7.73
N GLU A 23 34.27 -8.02 -6.53
CA GLU A 23 35.27 -8.99 -6.06
C GLU A 23 34.62 -10.14 -5.27
N THR A 24 33.65 -9.81 -4.42
CA THR A 24 33.00 -10.77 -3.50
C THR A 24 31.66 -11.28 -3.99
N GLY A 25 31.02 -10.58 -4.93
CA GLY A 25 29.68 -10.88 -5.41
C GLY A 25 28.55 -10.58 -4.42
N VAL A 26 28.87 -10.01 -3.24
CA VAL A 26 27.91 -9.63 -2.20
C VAL A 26 27.21 -8.32 -2.56
N LEU A 27 25.91 -8.22 -2.28
CA LEU A 27 25.16 -6.97 -2.44
C LEU A 27 25.48 -6.01 -1.28
N LYS A 28 25.93 -4.79 -1.61
CA LYS A 28 26.18 -3.70 -0.67
C LYS A 28 25.19 -2.56 -0.92
N ALA A 29 24.84 -1.80 0.11
CA ALA A 29 24.01 -0.61 -0.02
C ALA A 29 24.70 0.44 -0.91
N PHE A 30 23.92 1.04 -1.79
CA PHE A 30 24.33 2.08 -2.72
C PHE A 30 24.33 3.43 -2.01
N ASN A 31 25.37 4.24 -2.25
CA ASN A 31 25.39 5.62 -1.77
C ASN A 31 24.53 6.50 -2.68
N PHE A 32 23.33 6.85 -2.20
CA PHE A 32 22.40 7.71 -2.96
C PHE A 32 22.91 9.13 -3.17
N ASP A 33 23.93 9.59 -2.44
CA ASP A 33 24.58 10.88 -2.73
C ASP A 33 25.30 10.85 -4.09
N GLU A 34 25.62 9.66 -4.60
CA GLU A 34 26.22 9.44 -5.92
C GLU A 34 25.19 9.05 -6.99
N LEU A 35 23.90 9.12 -6.70
CA LEU A 35 22.82 8.74 -7.62
C LEU A 35 22.92 9.47 -8.97
N LEU A 36 23.13 10.79 -8.95
CA LEU A 36 23.26 11.61 -10.17
C LEU A 36 24.56 11.37 -10.95
N HIS A 37 25.53 10.68 -10.36
CA HIS A 37 26.74 10.25 -11.05
C HIS A 37 26.49 8.92 -11.79
N ASN A 38 25.80 7.99 -11.13
CA ASN A 38 25.53 6.65 -11.65
C ASN A 38 24.33 6.58 -12.61
N ILE A 39 23.41 7.54 -12.52
CA ILE A 39 22.23 7.67 -13.39
C ILE A 39 22.20 9.10 -13.94
N PRO A 40 23.09 9.44 -14.89
CA PRO A 40 23.16 10.78 -15.48
C PRO A 40 21.86 11.21 -16.17
N GLU A 41 21.02 10.25 -16.59
CA GLU A 41 19.72 10.46 -17.21
C GLU A 41 18.77 11.28 -16.33
N LEU A 42 18.91 11.20 -14.99
CA LEU A 42 18.13 12.01 -14.05
C LEU A 42 18.32 13.52 -14.24
N ARG A 43 19.45 13.95 -14.82
CA ARG A 43 19.70 15.37 -15.13
C ARG A 43 18.86 15.89 -16.30
N LEU A 44 18.27 14.99 -17.09
CA LEU A 44 17.38 15.31 -18.19
C LEU A 44 15.95 15.61 -17.71
N LEU A 45 15.61 15.23 -16.47
CA LEU A 45 14.33 15.55 -15.88
C LEU A 45 14.24 17.04 -15.55
N ASP A 46 13.10 17.67 -15.84
CA ASP A 46 12.88 19.09 -15.52
C ASP A 46 12.45 19.30 -14.07
N CYS A 47 13.22 18.75 -13.13
CA CYS A 47 12.98 18.86 -11.70
C CYS A 47 14.31 18.97 -10.92
N LEU A 48 14.21 19.37 -9.65
CA LEU A 48 15.30 19.30 -8.69
C LEU A 48 15.10 18.04 -7.84
N ILE A 49 16.18 17.29 -7.61
CA ILE A 49 16.15 16.04 -6.87
C ILE A 49 17.07 16.17 -5.66
N GLU A 50 16.55 15.89 -4.47
CA GLU A 50 17.36 15.67 -3.26
C GLU A 50 17.04 14.30 -2.68
N THR A 51 17.94 13.79 -1.86
CA THR A 51 17.87 12.45 -1.29
C THR A 51 17.74 12.53 0.24
N PHE A 52 16.96 11.62 0.80
CA PHE A 52 16.92 11.32 2.22
C PHE A 52 17.07 9.82 2.37
N SER A 53 18.11 9.38 3.09
CA SER A 53 18.39 7.97 3.32
C SER A 53 18.23 7.65 4.79
N PHE A 54 17.52 6.57 5.11
CA PHE A 54 17.53 6.04 6.47
C PHE A 54 18.92 5.47 6.79
N ASN A 55 19.39 5.67 8.03
CA ASN A 55 20.73 5.21 8.46
C ASN A 55 20.93 3.70 8.27
N GLU A 56 19.86 2.93 8.50
CA GLU A 56 19.82 1.49 8.28
C GLU A 56 18.76 1.18 7.22
N PRO A 57 19.16 0.87 5.98
CA PRO A 57 18.25 0.40 4.95
C PRO A 57 17.47 -0.83 5.41
N ILE A 58 16.16 -0.80 5.23
CA ILE A 58 15.23 -1.81 5.71
C ILE A 58 14.94 -2.80 4.58
N ASP A 59 15.10 -4.09 4.87
CA ASP A 59 14.55 -5.15 4.03
C ASP A 59 13.01 -5.14 4.15
N SER A 60 12.30 -5.11 3.02
CA SER A 60 10.83 -5.03 3.02
C SER A 60 10.16 -6.17 3.78
N SER A 61 10.78 -7.35 3.89
CA SER A 61 10.26 -8.47 4.69
C SER A 61 10.24 -8.19 6.20
N ASN A 62 11.06 -7.24 6.66
CA ASN A 62 11.13 -6.77 8.05
C ASN A 62 10.33 -5.47 8.28
N MET A 63 9.51 -5.05 7.32
CA MET A 63 8.67 -3.86 7.44
C MET A 63 7.56 -4.05 8.48
N ASN A 64 7.27 -3.00 9.25
CA ASN A 64 6.25 -3.02 10.29
C ASN A 64 5.62 -1.62 10.47
N PRO A 65 4.58 -1.46 11.31
CA PRO A 65 3.93 -0.17 11.52
C PRO A 65 4.86 0.95 12.00
N GLU A 66 5.84 0.67 12.85
CA GLU A 66 6.81 1.68 13.31
C GLU A 66 7.64 2.22 12.13
N LYS A 67 8.03 1.34 11.20
CA LYS A 67 8.74 1.76 9.98
C LYS A 67 7.84 2.58 9.04
N TRP A 68 6.55 2.26 8.94
CA TRP A 68 5.60 3.11 8.20
C TRP A 68 5.49 4.51 8.81
N VAL A 69 5.45 4.62 10.14
CA VAL A 69 5.48 5.90 10.86
C VAL A 69 6.74 6.69 10.52
N ALA A 70 7.91 6.06 10.53
CA ALA A 70 9.17 6.72 10.20
C ALA A 70 9.18 7.28 8.75
N ILE A 71 8.64 6.54 7.78
CA ILE A 71 8.51 7.04 6.39
C ILE A 71 7.55 8.25 6.34
N ALA A 72 6.41 8.16 7.01
CA ALA A 72 5.43 9.23 7.04
C ALA A 72 5.95 10.50 7.74
N GLU A 73 6.78 10.34 8.78
CA GLU A 73 7.47 11.44 9.48
C GLU A 73 8.51 12.11 8.58
N ALA A 74 9.34 11.34 7.86
CA ALA A 74 10.29 11.90 6.90
C ALA A 74 9.57 12.74 5.82
N ILE A 75 8.42 12.28 5.33
CA ILE A 75 7.58 13.05 4.40
C ILE A 75 7.00 14.30 5.08
N GLN A 76 6.53 14.18 6.33
CA GLN A 76 5.93 15.29 7.08
C GLN A 76 6.92 16.43 7.32
N GLU A 77 8.12 16.10 7.77
CA GLU A 77 9.18 17.06 8.09
C GLU A 77 9.66 17.82 6.86
N ASN A 78 9.62 17.17 5.70
CA ASN A 78 10.03 17.74 4.42
C ASN A 78 8.84 18.28 3.60
N TYR A 79 7.62 18.24 4.15
CA TYR A 79 6.42 18.44 3.34
C TYR A 79 6.34 19.81 2.68
N ASP A 80 6.77 20.88 3.37
CA ASP A 80 6.69 22.24 2.85
C ASP A 80 7.84 22.58 1.88
N ALA A 81 8.98 21.91 1.99
CA ALA A 81 10.17 22.18 1.19
C ALA A 81 10.15 21.53 -0.20
N PHE A 82 9.35 20.48 -0.40
CA PHE A 82 9.32 19.68 -1.62
C PHE A 82 7.93 19.67 -2.26
N ASP A 83 7.86 19.51 -3.58
CA ASP A 83 6.63 19.44 -4.35
C ASP A 83 6.09 18.02 -4.53
N GLY A 84 6.92 17.00 -4.29
CA GLY A 84 6.57 15.59 -4.39
C GLY A 84 7.61 14.67 -3.76
N PHE A 85 7.23 13.43 -3.53
CA PHE A 85 8.04 12.43 -2.85
C PHE A 85 8.06 11.13 -3.65
N VAL A 86 9.23 10.52 -3.78
CA VAL A 86 9.37 9.16 -4.28
C VAL A 86 9.98 8.31 -3.17
N VAL A 87 9.31 7.24 -2.79
CA VAL A 87 9.74 6.31 -1.73
C VAL A 87 10.32 5.07 -2.40
N LEU A 88 11.64 4.89 -2.28
CA LEU A 88 12.35 3.72 -2.77
C LEU A 88 12.27 2.62 -1.72
N HIS A 89 11.60 1.53 -2.07
CA HIS A 89 11.18 0.49 -1.14
C HIS A 89 11.41 -0.91 -1.73
N GLY A 90 11.64 -1.91 -0.89
CA GLY A 90 11.70 -3.32 -1.32
C GLY A 90 10.34 -3.83 -1.81
N SER A 91 10.32 -4.68 -2.83
CA SER A 91 9.07 -5.02 -3.53
C SER A 91 8.12 -5.90 -2.70
N ASP A 92 8.61 -6.74 -1.79
CA ASP A 92 7.80 -7.77 -1.12
C ASP A 92 6.62 -7.22 -0.31
N THR A 93 6.79 -6.08 0.36
CA THR A 93 5.73 -5.48 1.19
C THR A 93 5.34 -4.08 0.73
N MET A 94 5.74 -3.68 -0.49
CA MET A 94 5.50 -2.34 -1.02
C MET A 94 4.00 -1.98 -1.07
N SER A 95 3.15 -2.93 -1.47
CA SER A 95 1.68 -2.73 -1.46
C SER A 95 1.11 -2.50 -0.07
N TYR A 96 1.67 -3.13 0.97
CA TYR A 96 1.27 -2.89 2.37
C TYR A 96 1.68 -1.49 2.81
N SER A 97 2.93 -1.09 2.57
CA SER A 97 3.43 0.25 2.92
C SER A 97 2.70 1.37 2.18
N ALA A 98 2.46 1.20 0.88
CA ALA A 98 1.69 2.15 0.08
C ALA A 98 0.23 2.25 0.57
N SER A 99 -0.37 1.12 0.95
CA SER A 99 -1.69 1.09 1.56
C SER A 99 -1.73 1.84 2.90
N ALA A 100 -0.81 1.53 3.82
CA ALA A 100 -0.71 2.18 5.13
C ALA A 100 -0.55 3.69 5.00
N LEU A 101 0.41 4.16 4.20
CA LEU A 101 0.64 5.60 4.02
C LEU A 101 -0.55 6.32 3.39
N SER A 102 -1.33 5.66 2.54
CA SER A 102 -2.56 6.26 1.98
C SER A 102 -3.54 6.68 3.08
N PHE A 103 -3.67 5.88 4.14
CA PHE A 103 -4.53 6.18 5.29
C PHE A 103 -3.89 7.22 6.23
N MET A 104 -2.58 7.12 6.45
CA MET A 104 -1.82 8.00 7.35
C MET A 104 -1.81 9.46 6.89
N LEU A 105 -1.59 9.68 5.59
CA LEU A 105 -1.39 11.00 5.00
C LEU A 105 -2.75 11.66 4.68
N GLU A 106 -3.44 12.11 5.72
CA GLU A 106 -4.71 12.80 5.60
C GLU A 106 -4.55 14.18 4.97
N ASN A 107 -5.41 14.52 4.01
CA ASN A 107 -5.35 15.75 3.22
C ASN A 107 -4.06 15.91 2.40
N LEU A 108 -3.48 14.79 1.95
CA LEU A 108 -2.35 14.80 1.03
C LEU A 108 -2.67 15.64 -0.21
N ALA A 109 -1.75 16.54 -0.55
CA ALA A 109 -1.89 17.54 -1.62
C ALA A 109 -0.71 17.55 -2.61
N LYS A 110 0.22 16.59 -2.44
CA LYS A 110 1.48 16.39 -3.17
C LYS A 110 1.65 14.88 -3.40
N PRO A 111 2.24 14.42 -4.51
CA PRO A 111 2.36 13.01 -4.81
C PRO A 111 3.34 12.33 -3.86
N VAL A 112 3.02 11.11 -3.46
CA VAL A 112 3.93 10.19 -2.76
C VAL A 112 3.94 8.90 -3.57
N ILE A 113 5.01 8.66 -4.32
CA ILE A 113 5.09 7.55 -5.28
C ILE A 113 6.05 6.50 -4.73
N PHE A 114 5.53 5.34 -4.37
CA PHE A 114 6.34 4.18 -4.07
C PHE A 114 6.87 3.56 -5.36
N THR A 115 8.15 3.18 -5.35
CA THR A 115 8.73 2.38 -6.42
C THR A 115 9.92 1.58 -5.90
N GLY A 116 10.46 0.71 -6.74
CA GLY A 116 11.59 -0.16 -6.44
C GLY A 116 12.03 -0.92 -7.68
N SER A 117 12.64 -2.09 -7.48
CA SER A 117 13.06 -2.95 -8.57
C SER A 117 13.11 -4.41 -8.16
N GLN A 118 13.02 -5.31 -9.14
CA GLN A 118 13.30 -6.73 -8.94
C GLN A 118 14.80 -7.00 -8.99
N LEU A 119 15.54 -6.26 -9.81
CA LEU A 119 16.99 -6.39 -9.91
C LEU A 119 17.73 -5.20 -9.28
N PRO A 120 18.94 -5.42 -8.73
CA PRO A 120 19.79 -4.34 -8.25
C PRO A 120 20.09 -3.31 -9.34
N ILE A 121 20.32 -2.06 -8.96
CA ILE A 121 20.56 -0.99 -9.94
C ILE A 121 21.87 -1.14 -10.72
N GLY A 122 22.82 -1.90 -10.18
CA GLY A 122 24.07 -2.24 -10.86
C GLY A 122 23.96 -3.36 -11.89
N ASP A 123 22.82 -4.07 -11.97
CA ASP A 123 22.67 -5.20 -12.89
C ASP A 123 22.39 -4.75 -14.32
N LEU A 124 22.93 -5.49 -15.30
CA LEU A 124 22.86 -5.14 -16.73
C LEU A 124 21.41 -4.99 -17.25
N ARG A 125 20.50 -5.83 -16.76
CA ARG A 125 19.09 -5.86 -17.19
C ARG A 125 18.14 -5.25 -16.15
N THR A 126 18.65 -4.35 -15.32
CA THR A 126 17.90 -3.81 -14.21
C THR A 126 16.67 -3.02 -14.66
N ASP A 127 15.55 -3.23 -13.97
CA ASP A 127 14.32 -2.44 -14.04
C ASP A 127 14.40 -1.17 -13.17
N ALA A 128 15.41 -1.06 -12.30
CA ALA A 128 15.59 0.04 -11.36
C ALA A 128 15.65 1.42 -11.99
N LYS A 129 16.37 1.56 -13.11
CA LYS A 129 16.59 2.87 -13.75
C LYS A 129 15.29 3.44 -14.29
N GLU A 130 14.58 2.66 -15.09
CA GLU A 130 13.29 3.07 -15.68
C GLU A 130 12.23 3.32 -14.60
N ASN A 131 12.14 2.43 -13.60
CA ASN A 131 11.22 2.60 -12.48
C ASN A 131 11.49 3.91 -11.72
N LEU A 132 12.76 4.20 -11.41
CA LEU A 132 13.15 5.43 -10.71
C LEU A 132 12.90 6.69 -11.53
N ILE A 133 13.37 6.73 -12.78
CA ILE A 133 13.26 7.90 -13.66
C ILE A 133 11.80 8.28 -13.82
N THR A 134 10.94 7.31 -14.15
CA THR A 134 9.53 7.61 -14.38
C THR A 134 8.77 7.87 -13.10
N ALA A 135 9.10 7.23 -11.96
CA ALA A 135 8.49 7.60 -10.68
C ALA A 135 8.78 9.06 -10.30
N ILE A 136 10.00 9.56 -10.56
CA ILE A 136 10.35 10.97 -10.38
C ILE A 136 9.59 11.85 -11.36
N GLN A 137 9.53 11.45 -12.65
CA GLN A 137 8.77 12.18 -13.66
C GLN A 137 7.31 12.34 -13.23
N VAL A 138 6.67 11.26 -12.81
CA VAL A 138 5.30 11.22 -12.27
C VAL A 138 5.15 12.13 -11.04
N ALA A 139 6.07 12.06 -10.09
CA ALA A 139 6.05 12.89 -8.88
C ALA A 139 6.28 14.39 -9.18
N SER A 140 6.96 14.70 -10.28
CA SER A 140 7.25 16.07 -10.73
C SER A 140 6.17 16.67 -11.63
N LEU A 141 5.16 15.89 -12.05
CA LEU A 141 4.11 16.39 -12.93
C LEU A 141 3.32 17.53 -12.28
N GLN A 142 3.38 18.69 -12.93
CA GLN A 142 2.62 19.87 -12.54
C GLN A 142 1.73 20.38 -13.67
N ASN A 143 0.55 20.86 -13.32
CA ASN A 143 -0.33 21.62 -14.20
C ASN A 143 -0.65 22.97 -13.54
N LYS A 144 -0.29 24.07 -14.20
CA LYS A 144 -0.41 25.44 -13.64
C LYS A 144 0.22 25.56 -12.23
N ASN A 145 1.45 25.06 -12.09
CA ASN A 145 2.23 25.04 -10.84
C ASN A 145 1.55 24.30 -9.67
N LYS A 146 0.71 23.31 -9.98
CA LYS A 146 0.07 22.44 -8.99
C LYS A 146 0.34 20.98 -9.33
N PRO A 147 0.67 20.12 -8.36
CA PRO A 147 0.85 18.70 -8.63
C PRO A 147 -0.39 18.09 -9.29
N VAL A 148 -0.17 17.29 -10.33
CA VAL A 148 -1.24 16.55 -11.03
C VAL A 148 -1.77 15.43 -10.15
N ILE A 149 -0.87 14.67 -9.53
CA ILE A 149 -1.20 13.56 -8.62
C ILE A 149 -1.11 14.05 -7.18
N THR A 150 -2.11 13.71 -6.37
CA THR A 150 -2.20 14.15 -4.96
C THR A 150 -2.59 13.01 -4.02
N GLU A 151 -2.11 11.81 -4.35
CA GLU A 151 -2.40 10.57 -3.63
C GLU A 151 -1.13 9.71 -3.50
N VAL A 152 -1.21 8.68 -2.66
CA VAL A 152 -0.15 7.68 -2.56
C VAL A 152 -0.29 6.71 -3.73
N GLY A 153 0.72 6.66 -4.58
CA GLY A 153 0.77 5.79 -5.74
C GLY A 153 1.87 4.74 -5.62
N LEU A 154 1.77 3.69 -6.43
CA LEU A 154 2.84 2.71 -6.64
C LEU A 154 3.14 2.65 -8.13
N TYR A 155 4.37 2.97 -8.51
CA TYR A 155 4.82 2.92 -9.89
C TYR A 155 5.73 1.70 -10.13
N PHE A 156 5.36 0.87 -11.10
CA PHE A 156 6.14 -0.29 -11.53
C PHE A 156 5.77 -0.68 -12.97
N GLU A 157 6.75 -1.09 -13.78
CA GLU A 157 6.54 -1.57 -15.17
C GLU A 157 5.57 -0.71 -15.97
N TYR A 158 5.97 0.54 -16.21
CA TYR A 158 5.25 1.47 -17.06
C TYR A 158 3.89 1.93 -16.54
N LYS A 159 3.46 1.51 -15.34
CA LYS A 159 2.14 1.85 -14.81
C LYS A 159 2.23 2.47 -13.44
N LEU A 160 1.44 3.53 -13.25
CA LEU A 160 1.14 4.09 -11.95
C LEU A 160 -0.19 3.53 -11.46
N TYR A 161 -0.20 2.92 -10.29
CA TYR A 161 -1.40 2.43 -9.62
C TYR A 161 -1.72 3.29 -8.38
N ARG A 162 -2.99 3.30 -7.97
CA ARG A 162 -3.35 3.79 -6.63
C ARG A 162 -2.77 2.82 -5.60
N GLY A 163 -1.97 3.32 -4.66
CA GLY A 163 -1.18 2.47 -3.76
C GLY A 163 -1.99 1.52 -2.88
N ASN A 164 -3.20 1.89 -2.48
CA ASN A 164 -4.11 1.03 -1.70
C ASN A 164 -5.03 0.14 -2.55
N ARG A 165 -4.72 0.00 -3.84
CA ARG A 165 -5.38 -0.93 -4.77
C ARG A 165 -4.41 -1.97 -5.33
N THR A 166 -3.14 -1.94 -4.94
CA THR A 166 -2.11 -2.83 -5.49
C THR A 166 -1.92 -4.10 -4.67
N THR A 167 -1.47 -5.15 -5.37
CA THR A 167 -0.95 -6.39 -4.79
C THR A 167 0.24 -6.87 -5.61
N LYS A 168 1.20 -7.55 -4.98
CA LYS A 168 2.34 -8.17 -5.68
C LYS A 168 1.91 -9.54 -6.21
N ILE A 169 1.86 -9.70 -7.52
CA ILE A 169 1.39 -10.90 -8.22
C ILE A 169 2.52 -11.80 -8.75
N SER A 170 3.76 -11.31 -8.80
CA SER A 170 4.90 -12.11 -9.25
C SER A 170 6.16 -11.84 -8.43
N ALA A 171 6.86 -12.93 -8.09
CA ALA A 171 8.18 -12.89 -7.46
C ALA A 171 9.33 -12.90 -8.48
N GLU A 172 9.05 -13.26 -9.75
CA GLU A 172 10.08 -13.50 -10.76
C GLU A 172 9.99 -12.55 -11.96
N HIS A 173 8.78 -12.17 -12.36
CA HIS A 173 8.57 -11.29 -13.49
C HIS A 173 8.73 -9.82 -13.06
N PHE A 174 9.20 -9.00 -14.01
CA PHE A 174 9.24 -7.56 -13.82
C PHE A 174 7.84 -6.97 -13.63
N ASN A 175 6.82 -7.52 -14.31
CA ASN A 175 5.41 -7.18 -14.05
C ASN A 175 4.93 -7.79 -12.72
N ALA A 176 5.47 -7.23 -11.64
CA ALA A 176 5.37 -7.75 -10.29
C ALA A 176 4.09 -7.31 -9.58
N PHE A 177 3.49 -6.20 -9.98
CA PHE A 177 2.34 -5.60 -9.31
C PHE A 177 1.12 -5.47 -10.22
N ALA A 178 -0.06 -5.63 -9.64
CA ALA A 178 -1.33 -5.40 -10.31
C ALA A 178 -2.30 -4.64 -9.40
N SER A 179 -3.31 -4.03 -10.04
CA SER A 179 -4.46 -3.41 -9.37
C SER A 179 -5.76 -4.02 -9.94
N PRO A 180 -6.20 -5.19 -9.45
CA PRO A 180 -7.21 -5.99 -10.14
C PRO A 180 -8.61 -5.36 -10.17
N ASN A 181 -8.92 -4.50 -9.19
CA ASN A 181 -10.24 -3.89 -9.00
C ASN A 181 -10.27 -2.38 -9.30
N TYR A 182 -9.15 -1.79 -9.74
CA TYR A 182 -9.10 -0.38 -10.10
C TYR A 182 -8.09 -0.13 -11.23
N PRO A 183 -8.42 0.63 -12.28
CA PRO A 183 -7.49 0.84 -13.39
C PRO A 183 -6.24 1.63 -12.98
N GLU A 184 -5.18 1.54 -13.78
CA GLU A 184 -3.99 2.38 -13.62
C GLU A 184 -4.31 3.87 -13.72
N LEU A 185 -3.68 4.67 -12.85
CA LEU A 185 -3.81 6.13 -12.81
C LEU A 185 -3.01 6.79 -13.93
N ALA A 186 -1.92 6.16 -14.36
CA ALA A 186 -1.12 6.61 -15.50
C ALA A 186 -0.40 5.44 -16.17
N GLU A 187 -0.10 5.61 -17.45
CA GLU A 187 0.68 4.67 -18.27
C GLU A 187 1.84 5.42 -18.95
N SER A 188 3.03 4.85 -18.86
CA SER A 188 4.27 5.34 -19.45
C SER A 188 4.53 4.60 -20.77
N GLY A 189 3.94 5.10 -21.85
CA GLY A 189 4.25 4.66 -23.21
C GLY A 189 5.35 5.53 -23.83
N VAL A 190 5.22 5.80 -25.15
CA VAL A 190 6.01 6.86 -25.82
C VAL A 190 5.84 8.21 -25.10
N ASP A 191 4.63 8.47 -24.62
CA ASP A 191 4.29 9.59 -23.77
C ASP A 191 3.73 9.08 -22.43
N LEU A 192 3.94 9.85 -21.37
CA LEU A 192 3.30 9.62 -20.07
C LEU A 192 1.85 10.13 -20.10
N LYS A 193 0.88 9.21 -19.99
CA LYS A 193 -0.55 9.51 -20.05
C LYS A 193 -1.19 9.33 -18.67
N VAL A 194 -1.83 10.38 -18.16
CA VAL A 194 -2.51 10.36 -16.86
C VAL A 194 -4.03 10.30 -17.03
N ASN A 195 -4.67 9.34 -16.39
CA ASN A 195 -6.11 9.16 -16.35
C ASN A 195 -6.72 10.06 -15.26
N SER A 196 -6.89 11.35 -15.58
CA SER A 196 -7.29 12.38 -14.61
C SER A 196 -8.64 12.10 -13.93
N ASP A 197 -9.57 11.42 -14.62
CA ASP A 197 -10.89 11.07 -14.08
C ASP A 197 -10.84 10.00 -12.98
N LEU A 198 -9.74 9.25 -12.90
CA LEU A 198 -9.52 8.22 -11.88
C LEU A 198 -8.84 8.79 -10.62
N LEU A 199 -8.29 9.99 -10.67
CA LEU A 199 -7.55 10.58 -9.54
C LEU A 199 -8.48 10.97 -8.39
N LEU A 200 -7.97 10.87 -7.15
CA LEU A 200 -8.70 11.39 -5.99
C LEU A 200 -8.88 12.91 -6.10
N LYS A 201 -10.06 13.38 -5.68
CA LYS A 201 -10.34 14.82 -5.61
C LYS A 201 -9.56 15.45 -4.45
N LYS A 202 -8.75 16.46 -4.78
CA LYS A 202 -7.99 17.24 -3.80
C LYS A 202 -8.90 17.93 -2.80
N GLY A 203 -8.62 17.75 -1.50
CA GLY A 203 -9.21 18.56 -0.44
C GLY A 203 -8.70 20.00 -0.53
N VAL A 204 -9.59 20.95 -0.80
CA VAL A 204 -9.20 22.36 -0.93
C VAL A 204 -8.91 22.97 0.45
N GLY A 205 -7.75 23.62 0.60
CA GLY A 205 -7.41 24.46 1.76
C GLY A 205 -7.04 23.72 3.05
N LYS A 206 -6.94 22.39 3.04
CA LYS A 206 -6.54 21.60 4.21
C LYS A 206 -5.03 21.35 4.22
N LYS A 207 -4.41 21.43 5.41
CA LYS A 207 -3.01 21.07 5.61
C LYS A 207 -2.87 19.55 5.78
N LEU A 208 -1.72 19.02 5.39
CA LEU A 208 -1.36 17.62 5.65
C LEU A 208 -1.47 17.34 7.15
N LYS A 209 -2.13 16.23 7.49
CA LYS A 209 -2.14 15.67 8.84
C LYS A 209 -1.66 14.24 8.75
N VAL A 210 -0.63 13.90 9.52
CA VAL A 210 -0.08 12.54 9.58
C VAL A 210 -0.64 11.82 10.80
N ASN A 211 -1.44 10.79 10.55
CA ASN A 211 -2.00 9.94 11.59
C ASN A 211 -1.06 8.74 11.84
N LYS A 212 -0.43 8.70 13.01
CA LYS A 212 0.65 7.74 13.34
C LYS A 212 0.16 6.47 14.07
N GLY A 213 -1.07 6.48 14.58
CA GLY A 213 -1.60 5.39 15.40
C GLY A 213 -2.02 4.18 14.56
N PHE A 214 -1.35 3.05 14.79
CA PHE A 214 -1.72 1.72 14.31
C PHE A 214 -1.81 0.76 15.49
N ASP A 215 -2.67 -0.24 15.37
CA ASP A 215 -2.75 -1.37 16.29
C ASP A 215 -2.56 -2.66 15.49
N ASP A 216 -1.48 -3.37 15.77
CA ASP A 216 -1.06 -4.57 15.05
C ASP A 216 -1.65 -5.86 15.64
N ASN A 217 -2.56 -5.78 16.63
CA ASN A 217 -3.30 -6.93 17.17
C ASN A 217 -4.37 -7.41 16.18
N VAL A 218 -3.94 -7.81 14.99
CA VAL A 218 -4.77 -8.30 13.89
C VAL A 218 -4.23 -9.61 13.33
N ALA A 219 -5.09 -10.40 12.70
CA ALA A 219 -4.69 -11.63 12.02
C ALA A 219 -5.31 -11.71 10.61
N VAL A 220 -4.61 -12.37 9.70
CA VAL A 220 -5.16 -12.79 8.39
C VAL A 220 -5.41 -14.29 8.44
N VAL A 221 -6.64 -14.71 8.16
CA VAL A 221 -7.03 -16.11 8.12
C VAL A 221 -7.53 -16.44 6.73
N LYS A 222 -6.78 -17.27 6.02
CA LYS A 222 -7.16 -17.76 4.70
C LYS A 222 -8.00 -19.02 4.80
N MET A 223 -9.20 -18.98 4.20
CA MET A 223 -10.09 -20.14 4.16
C MET A 223 -9.60 -21.15 3.13
N PHE A 224 -9.64 -22.43 3.49
CA PHE A 224 -9.41 -23.55 2.58
C PHE A 224 -10.32 -24.75 2.94
N PRO A 225 -10.66 -25.63 1.98
CA PRO A 225 -11.51 -26.78 2.27
C PRO A 225 -10.89 -27.65 3.37
N GLY A 226 -11.63 -27.86 4.46
CA GLY A 226 -11.15 -28.63 5.61
C GLY A 226 -10.48 -27.82 6.72
N ILE A 227 -10.67 -26.49 6.76
CA ILE A 227 -10.26 -25.69 7.93
C ILE A 227 -10.78 -26.31 9.24
N ASN A 228 -9.91 -26.45 10.23
CA ASN A 228 -10.20 -27.14 11.47
C ASN A 228 -10.82 -26.20 12.52
N GLU A 229 -11.88 -26.65 13.19
CA GLU A 229 -12.58 -25.88 14.24
C GLU A 229 -11.64 -25.43 15.36
N SER A 230 -10.85 -26.33 15.92
CA SER A 230 -9.94 -26.03 17.03
C SER A 230 -8.87 -25.01 16.63
N VAL A 231 -8.35 -25.09 15.40
CA VAL A 231 -7.36 -24.14 14.87
C VAL A 231 -7.97 -22.75 14.74
N LEU A 232 -9.12 -22.62 14.07
CA LEU A 232 -9.77 -21.32 13.91
C LEU A 232 -10.19 -20.74 15.26
N ASN A 233 -10.75 -21.55 16.15
CA ASN A 233 -11.12 -21.10 17.48
C ASN A 233 -9.90 -20.64 18.28
N ALA A 234 -8.76 -21.33 18.21
CA ALA A 234 -7.52 -20.91 18.86
C ALA A 234 -7.06 -19.53 18.38
N ILE A 235 -7.09 -19.27 17.07
CA ILE A 235 -6.75 -17.96 16.50
C ILE A 235 -7.70 -16.88 17.03
N LEU A 236 -9.02 -17.12 16.98
CA LEU A 236 -10.03 -16.15 17.43
C LEU A 236 -10.04 -15.90 18.95
N GLN A 237 -9.35 -16.73 19.73
CA GLN A 237 -9.19 -16.57 21.18
C GLN A 237 -7.81 -16.05 21.60
N ILE A 238 -6.94 -15.68 20.64
CA ILE A 238 -5.64 -15.05 20.97
C ILE A 238 -5.87 -13.84 21.88
N PRO A 239 -5.19 -13.76 23.04
CA PRO A 239 -5.32 -12.61 23.93
C PRO A 239 -5.02 -11.30 23.21
N ASN A 240 -5.84 -10.28 23.46
CA ASN A 240 -5.73 -8.94 22.87
C ASN A 240 -5.95 -8.83 21.36
N LEU A 241 -6.28 -9.92 20.63
CA LEU A 241 -6.64 -9.83 19.22
C LEU A 241 -7.88 -8.94 19.04
N LYS A 242 -7.78 -7.89 18.21
CA LYS A 242 -8.83 -6.89 18.01
C LYS A 242 -9.50 -6.98 16.64
N GLY A 243 -8.80 -7.52 15.64
CA GLY A 243 -9.37 -7.68 14.32
C GLY A 243 -8.86 -8.89 13.55
N VAL A 244 -9.66 -9.36 12.60
CA VAL A 244 -9.33 -10.47 11.70
C VAL A 244 -9.77 -10.11 10.28
N VAL A 245 -8.85 -10.22 9.34
CA VAL A 245 -9.16 -10.29 7.91
C VAL A 245 -9.34 -11.76 7.56
N LEU A 246 -10.56 -12.13 7.19
CA LEU A 246 -10.94 -13.49 6.79
C LEU A 246 -10.99 -13.54 5.26
N GLU A 247 -10.03 -14.20 4.63
CA GLU A 247 -10.00 -14.38 3.17
C GLU A 247 -10.91 -15.57 2.79
N THR A 248 -12.09 -15.28 2.25
CA THR A 248 -13.12 -16.27 1.93
C THR A 248 -13.22 -16.53 0.42
N TYR A 249 -14.05 -17.50 0.02
CA TYR A 249 -14.15 -17.94 -1.37
C TYR A 249 -15.01 -17.02 -2.24
N GLY A 250 -14.62 -16.83 -3.50
CA GLY A 250 -15.46 -16.19 -4.52
C GLY A 250 -15.98 -14.83 -4.07
N SER A 251 -17.30 -14.65 -4.05
CA SER A 251 -17.92 -13.37 -3.66
C SER A 251 -18.12 -13.22 -2.14
N GLY A 252 -17.29 -13.84 -1.31
CA GLY A 252 -17.39 -13.71 0.15
C GLY A 252 -17.97 -14.92 0.90
N ASN A 253 -17.90 -16.13 0.32
CA ASN A 253 -18.53 -17.33 0.83
C ASN A 253 -17.59 -18.10 1.79
N ALA A 254 -18.13 -18.53 2.93
CA ALA A 254 -17.43 -19.35 3.91
C ALA A 254 -18.29 -20.58 4.30
N PRO A 255 -17.73 -21.55 5.05
CA PRO A 255 -18.48 -22.67 5.62
C PRO A 255 -19.69 -22.17 6.43
N THR A 256 -20.78 -22.94 6.42
CA THR A 256 -22.07 -22.59 7.07
C THR A 256 -22.42 -23.49 8.25
N GLU A 257 -21.53 -24.39 8.61
CA GLU A 257 -21.65 -25.29 9.74
C GLU A 257 -21.85 -24.49 11.03
N ASP A 258 -22.72 -25.00 11.92
CA ASP A 258 -23.11 -24.30 13.14
C ASP A 258 -21.91 -23.92 14.02
N TRP A 259 -20.91 -24.79 14.09
CA TRP A 259 -19.69 -24.52 14.85
C TRP A 259 -18.96 -23.28 14.32
N PHE A 260 -18.84 -23.13 12.99
CA PHE A 260 -18.09 -22.06 12.34
C PHE A 260 -18.77 -20.71 12.59
N ILE A 261 -20.09 -20.66 12.37
CA ILE A 261 -20.89 -19.46 12.63
C ILE A 261 -20.89 -19.13 14.13
N SER A 262 -20.95 -20.14 15.01
CA SER A 262 -20.96 -19.97 16.46
C SER A 262 -19.66 -19.36 16.98
N ILE A 263 -18.49 -19.83 16.55
CA ILE A 263 -17.20 -19.29 17.01
C ILE A 263 -16.99 -17.85 16.52
N LEU A 264 -17.35 -17.54 15.26
CA LEU A 264 -17.27 -16.17 14.73
C LEU A 264 -18.21 -15.24 15.48
N LYS A 265 -19.47 -15.65 15.68
CA LYS A 265 -20.45 -14.86 16.43
C LYS A 265 -20.01 -14.60 17.87
N LYS A 266 -19.41 -15.59 18.53
CA LYS A 266 -18.85 -15.43 19.88
C LYS A 266 -17.70 -14.44 19.89
N ALA A 267 -16.78 -14.52 18.93
CA ALA A 267 -15.65 -13.60 18.82
C ALA A 267 -16.11 -12.16 18.56
N ILE A 268 -17.04 -11.95 17.62
CA ILE A 268 -17.63 -10.63 17.34
C ILE A 268 -18.33 -10.06 18.57
N LYS A 269 -19.09 -10.88 19.31
CA LYS A 269 -19.74 -10.45 20.55
C LYS A 269 -18.74 -10.02 21.63
N LYS A 270 -17.52 -10.56 21.63
CA LYS A 270 -16.43 -10.15 22.52
C LYS A 270 -15.72 -8.86 22.05
N GLY A 271 -16.11 -8.29 20.91
CA GLY A 271 -15.54 -7.05 20.36
C GLY A 271 -14.54 -7.26 19.22
N LEU A 272 -14.34 -8.49 18.73
CA LEU A 272 -13.44 -8.74 17.61
C LEU A 272 -14.06 -8.24 16.29
N HIS A 273 -13.33 -7.41 15.55
CA HIS A 273 -13.74 -6.95 14.22
C HIS A 273 -13.34 -7.99 13.16
N VAL A 274 -14.32 -8.67 12.57
CA VAL A 274 -14.08 -9.65 11.49
C VAL A 274 -14.45 -9.04 10.15
N VAL A 275 -13.46 -8.88 9.27
CA VAL A 275 -13.59 -8.34 7.91
C VAL A 275 -13.53 -9.49 6.91
N ASN A 276 -14.53 -9.60 6.03
CA ASN A 276 -14.57 -10.58 4.95
C ASN A 276 -13.96 -9.98 3.69
N VAL A 277 -12.84 -10.54 3.24
CA VAL A 277 -12.15 -10.21 1.98
C VAL A 277 -12.16 -11.44 1.09
N THR A 278 -12.20 -11.29 -0.23
CA THR A 278 -12.11 -12.45 -1.12
C THR A 278 -10.66 -12.87 -1.30
N GLN A 279 -10.39 -14.18 -1.34
CA GLN A 279 -9.08 -14.69 -1.74
C GLN A 279 -8.86 -14.66 -3.27
N CYS A 280 -9.88 -14.32 -4.06
CA CYS A 280 -9.74 -14.15 -5.51
C CYS A 280 -8.88 -12.92 -5.82
N SER A 281 -8.11 -12.97 -6.90
CA SER A 281 -7.26 -11.84 -7.32
C SER A 281 -8.06 -10.57 -7.63
N GLY A 282 -9.25 -10.71 -8.22
CA GLY A 282 -10.18 -9.60 -8.46
C GLY A 282 -11.63 -10.01 -8.19
N GLY A 283 -12.50 -9.02 -8.10
CA GLY A 283 -13.89 -9.15 -7.71
C GLY A 283 -14.21 -8.48 -6.37
N SER A 284 -15.46 -8.62 -5.93
CA SER A 284 -15.98 -7.98 -4.73
C SER A 284 -16.75 -8.96 -3.86
N VAL A 285 -16.61 -8.82 -2.55
CA VAL A 285 -17.42 -9.49 -1.55
C VAL A 285 -18.85 -8.95 -1.60
N ASN A 286 -19.80 -9.85 -1.84
CA ASN A 286 -21.22 -9.58 -1.80
C ASN A 286 -21.93 -10.65 -0.95
N MET A 287 -21.88 -10.44 0.36
CA MET A 287 -22.53 -11.33 1.34
C MET A 287 -24.07 -11.40 1.20
N GLY A 288 -24.68 -10.53 0.39
CA GLY A 288 -26.13 -10.57 0.11
C GLY A 288 -26.52 -11.49 -1.05
N LYS A 289 -25.56 -11.96 -1.85
CA LYS A 289 -25.83 -12.67 -3.10
C LYS A 289 -26.21 -14.14 -2.92
N TYR A 290 -25.67 -14.80 -1.89
CA TYR A 290 -25.87 -16.22 -1.60
C TYR A 290 -26.25 -16.43 -0.14
N GLU A 291 -26.95 -17.54 0.15
CA GLU A 291 -27.36 -17.90 1.51
C GLU A 291 -26.19 -18.00 2.49
N THR A 292 -25.06 -18.57 2.05
CA THR A 292 -23.85 -18.72 2.88
C THR A 292 -23.30 -17.37 3.37
N GLY A 293 -23.22 -16.37 2.49
CA GLY A 293 -22.82 -15.01 2.85
C GLY A 293 -23.80 -14.31 3.80
N MET A 294 -25.10 -14.63 3.71
CA MET A 294 -26.13 -14.02 4.55
C MET A 294 -25.96 -14.38 6.03
N HIS A 295 -25.46 -15.58 6.34
CA HIS A 295 -25.14 -15.96 7.72
C HIS A 295 -24.04 -15.08 8.31
N LEU A 296 -22.95 -14.83 7.56
CA LEU A 296 -21.86 -13.94 7.97
C LEU A 296 -22.36 -12.51 8.20
N LYS A 297 -23.16 -11.99 7.27
CA LYS A 297 -23.75 -10.65 7.39
C LYS A 297 -24.62 -10.52 8.63
N LYS A 298 -25.46 -11.53 8.93
CA LYS A 298 -26.35 -11.55 10.09
C LYS A 298 -25.61 -11.54 11.43
N ILE A 299 -24.44 -12.17 11.52
CA ILE A 299 -23.63 -12.20 12.76
C ILE A 299 -22.72 -10.98 12.94
N GLY A 300 -22.73 -10.04 11.99
CA GLY A 300 -22.02 -8.77 12.12
C GLY A 300 -20.64 -8.73 11.43
N VAL A 301 -20.31 -9.71 10.57
CA VAL A 301 -19.11 -9.65 9.73
C VAL A 301 -19.16 -8.39 8.85
N ILE A 302 -18.01 -7.74 8.70
CA ILE A 302 -17.80 -6.51 7.96
C ILE A 302 -17.47 -6.88 6.51
N SER A 303 -18.10 -6.23 5.53
CA SER A 303 -17.76 -6.42 4.12
C SER A 303 -16.46 -5.69 3.78
N GLY A 304 -15.49 -6.40 3.20
CA GLY A 304 -14.32 -5.77 2.58
C GLY A 304 -14.62 -5.20 1.19
N HIS A 305 -15.79 -5.49 0.61
CA HIS A 305 -16.10 -5.15 -0.78
C HIS A 305 -15.00 -5.70 -1.71
N ASP A 306 -14.38 -4.85 -2.53
CA ASP A 306 -13.33 -5.17 -3.49
C ASP A 306 -11.94 -4.71 -3.05
N ILE A 307 -11.76 -4.45 -1.74
CA ILE A 307 -10.46 -4.11 -1.15
C ILE A 307 -9.45 -5.25 -1.31
N THR A 308 -8.16 -4.91 -1.46
CA THR A 308 -7.08 -5.91 -1.39
C THR A 308 -6.80 -6.33 0.06
N THR A 309 -6.15 -7.47 0.26
CA THR A 309 -5.73 -7.90 1.61
C THR A 309 -4.77 -6.89 2.25
N GLU A 310 -3.84 -6.33 1.48
CA GLU A 310 -2.87 -5.34 1.93
C GLU A 310 -3.56 -4.07 2.47
N ALA A 311 -4.56 -3.57 1.72
CA ALA A 311 -5.34 -2.42 2.13
C ALA A 311 -6.29 -2.75 3.29
N ALA A 312 -6.87 -3.95 3.33
CA ALA A 312 -7.74 -4.38 4.44
C ALA A 312 -6.99 -4.47 5.77
N VAL A 313 -5.81 -5.09 5.77
CA VAL A 313 -4.95 -5.19 6.96
C VAL A 313 -4.54 -3.79 7.41
N SER A 314 -4.03 -2.98 6.48
CA SER A 314 -3.57 -1.61 6.79
C SER A 314 -4.70 -0.73 7.32
N LYS A 315 -5.90 -0.80 6.71
CA LYS A 315 -7.09 -0.05 7.14
C LYS A 315 -7.58 -0.52 8.51
N LEU A 316 -7.59 -1.83 8.75
CA LEU A 316 -8.00 -2.40 10.04
C LEU A 316 -7.09 -1.94 11.17
N MET A 317 -5.76 -2.09 10.99
CA MET A 317 -4.77 -1.62 11.96
C MET A 317 -4.87 -0.10 12.19
N TYR A 318 -5.08 0.67 11.12
CA TYR A 318 -5.27 2.11 11.19
C TYR A 318 -6.50 2.49 12.02
N LEU A 319 -7.69 1.95 11.71
CA LEU A 319 -8.92 2.30 12.43
C LEU A 319 -8.88 1.90 13.91
N LEU A 320 -8.25 0.77 14.22
CA LEU A 320 -7.99 0.35 15.61
C LEU A 320 -7.07 1.34 16.32
N GLY A 321 -5.95 1.73 15.69
CA GLY A 321 -5.01 2.72 16.23
C GLY A 321 -5.60 4.14 16.36
N GLN A 322 -6.61 4.48 15.55
CA GLN A 322 -7.39 5.72 15.70
C GLN A 322 -8.47 5.64 16.80
N ASN A 323 -8.60 4.52 17.52
CA ASN A 323 -9.62 4.28 18.53
C ASN A 323 -11.05 4.57 18.03
N VAL A 324 -11.34 4.15 16.80
CA VAL A 324 -12.69 4.29 16.21
C VAL A 324 -13.70 3.52 17.06
N SER A 325 -14.79 4.19 17.45
CA SER A 325 -15.83 3.58 18.28
C SER A 325 -16.41 2.30 17.65
N PRO A 326 -16.59 1.21 18.42
CA PRO A 326 -17.16 -0.04 17.91
C PRO A 326 -18.52 0.13 17.21
N SER A 327 -19.33 1.11 17.63
CA SER A 327 -20.66 1.37 17.05
C SER A 327 -20.63 1.87 15.60
N VAL A 328 -19.53 2.51 15.18
CA VAL A 328 -19.37 3.07 13.83
C VAL A 328 -18.26 2.38 13.03
N PHE A 329 -17.48 1.50 13.67
CA PHE A 329 -16.34 0.83 13.07
C PHE A 329 -16.69 0.15 11.76
N LYS A 330 -17.77 -0.65 11.75
CA LYS A 330 -18.26 -1.34 10.55
C LYS A 330 -18.57 -0.36 9.42
N THR A 331 -19.32 0.70 9.72
CA THR A 331 -19.70 1.72 8.73
C THR A 331 -18.46 2.42 8.15
N ILE A 332 -17.49 2.79 8.98
CA ILE A 332 -16.27 3.45 8.52
C ILE A 332 -15.40 2.49 7.72
N PHE A 333 -15.32 1.22 8.11
CA PHE A 333 -14.57 0.22 7.35
C PHE A 333 -15.21 -0.02 5.97
N GLU A 334 -16.54 -0.10 5.89
CA GLU A 334 -17.28 -0.28 4.63
C GLU A 334 -17.33 1.01 3.77
N THR A 335 -16.86 2.14 4.28
CA THR A 335 -16.80 3.42 3.54
C THR A 335 -15.40 3.66 3.00
N SER A 336 -15.29 3.99 1.71
CA SER A 336 -14.03 4.38 1.08
C SER A 336 -13.44 5.63 1.74
N LEU A 337 -12.23 5.52 2.30
CA LEU A 337 -11.53 6.65 2.93
C LEU A 337 -10.57 7.32 1.96
N ARG A 338 -9.93 6.52 1.10
CA ARG A 338 -8.80 6.90 0.24
C ARG A 338 -8.88 6.16 -1.11
N GLY A 339 -10.08 5.77 -1.54
CA GLY A 339 -10.28 5.10 -2.83
C GLY A 339 -9.92 3.62 -2.84
N GLU A 340 -9.71 2.99 -1.68
CA GLU A 340 -9.29 1.59 -1.50
C GLU A 340 -10.38 0.56 -1.83
N LEU A 341 -11.64 0.97 -1.83
CA LEU A 341 -12.80 0.11 -2.13
C LEU A 341 -13.90 0.90 -2.85
N THR A 342 -14.83 0.17 -3.49
CA THR A 342 -16.00 0.66 -4.23
C THR A 342 -17.29 -0.12 -3.98
#